data_AF-A0A967GU27-F1
#
_entry.id   AF-A0A967GU27-F1
#
_cell.length_a   1.000
_cell.length_b   1.000
_cell.length_c   1.000
_cell.angle_alpha   90.00
_cell.angle_beta   90.00
_cell.angle_gamma   90.00
#
_symmetry.space_group_name_H-M   'P 1'
#
loop_
_entity.id
_entity.type
_entity.pdbx_description
1 polymer ?
#
loop_
_entity_poly.entity_id
_entity_poly.type
_entity_poly.pdbx_seq_one_letter_code
_entity_poly.pdbx_strand_id
1 'polypeptide(L)'
;VAAVFDADPDKVGREIRAGLIVMDISHLQRFISSNPVELAVLAVPARVAQTVLDQVGEAGIPLVLNFVPARLKVPAGVRVQTVDLKVQVESLVFHLPRERAAAAPGSPETS
;
A
#
# COMPACT_ATOMS: atom_id res chain seq x y z
N VAL A 1 9.83 -2.82 -10.30
CA VAL A 1 8.49 -2.20 -10.44
C VAL A 1 8.32 -1.85 -11.91
N ALA A 2 7.26 -2.34 -12.56
CA ALA A 2 7.07 -2.16 -14.00
C ALA A 2 6.43 -0.81 -14.35
N ALA A 3 5.48 -0.33 -13.53
CA ALA A 3 4.84 0.97 -13.66
C ALA A 3 4.27 1.43 -12.32
N VAL A 4 3.96 2.73 -12.24
CA VAL A 4 3.26 3.36 -11.12
C VAL A 4 2.11 4.19 -11.69
N PHE A 5 0.94 4.09 -11.07
CA PHE A 5 -0.26 4.80 -11.48
C PHE A 5 -0.78 5.69 -10.35
N ASP A 6 -1.28 6.87 -10.70
CA ASP A 6 -2.01 7.73 -9.79
C ASP A 6 -3.14 8.43 -10.58
N ALA A 7 -4.18 8.89 -9.87
CA ALA A 7 -5.27 9.67 -10.45
C ALA A 7 -5.08 11.17 -10.23
N ASP A 8 -4.12 11.56 -9.38
CA ASP A 8 -3.79 12.94 -9.08
C ASP A 8 -3.04 13.59 -10.27
N PRO A 9 -3.65 14.55 -10.98
CA PRO A 9 -3.02 15.20 -12.14
C PRO A 9 -1.71 15.89 -11.80
N ASP A 10 -1.54 16.33 -10.55
CA ASP A 10 -0.30 16.97 -10.13
C ASP A 10 0.86 15.98 -10.08
N LYS A 11 0.59 14.69 -9.90
CA LYS A 11 1.62 13.63 -9.85
C LYS A 11 1.85 12.97 -11.20
N VAL A 12 0.81 12.86 -12.03
CA VAL A 12 0.92 12.25 -13.37
C VAL A 12 1.99 12.97 -14.19
N GLY A 13 2.85 12.20 -14.85
CA GLY A 13 3.98 12.71 -15.62
C GLY A 13 5.23 13.05 -14.80
N ARG A 14 5.16 13.04 -13.45
CA ARG A 14 6.36 13.19 -12.63
C ARG A 14 7.23 11.96 -12.70
N GLU A 15 8.53 12.18 -12.83
CA GLU A 15 9.52 11.15 -12.62
C GLU A 15 9.71 10.91 -11.12
N ILE A 16 9.68 9.65 -10.72
CA ILE A 16 10.02 9.19 -9.38
C ILE A 16 11.36 8.44 -9.42
N ARG A 17 11.68 7.67 -8.38
CA ARG A 17 12.94 6.94 -8.32
C ARG A 17 13.11 5.95 -9.48
N ALA A 18 14.35 5.78 -9.90
CA ALA A 18 14.77 4.80 -10.90
C ALA A 18 14.14 5.01 -12.29
N GLY A 19 13.89 6.26 -12.71
CA GLY A 19 13.41 6.58 -14.06
C GLY A 19 11.95 6.22 -14.33
N LEU A 20 11.18 5.89 -13.28
CA LEU A 20 9.77 5.57 -13.42
C LEU A 20 8.95 6.86 -13.51
N ILE A 21 8.06 6.93 -14.50
CA ILE A 21 7.12 8.03 -14.66
C ILE A 21 5.77 7.60 -14.10
N VAL A 22 5.13 8.47 -13.30
CA VAL A 22 3.77 8.22 -12.82
C VAL A 22 2.80 8.34 -13.98
N MET A 23 2.07 7.26 -14.26
CA MET A 23 1.06 7.19 -15.30
C MET A 23 -0.32 7.52 -14.75
N ASP A 24 -1.19 8.04 -15.60
CA ASP A 24 -2.61 8.17 -15.27
C ASP A 24 -3.25 6.78 -15.13
N ILE A 25 -4.06 6.57 -14.08
CA ILE A 25 -4.72 5.29 -13.81
C ILE A 25 -5.62 4.82 -14.97
N SER A 26 -6.15 5.73 -15.79
CA SER A 26 -6.94 5.38 -16.97
C SER A 26 -6.15 4.55 -18.00
N HIS A 27 -4.82 4.61 -17.97
CA HIS A 27 -3.96 3.83 -18.86
C HIS A 27 -3.69 2.40 -18.36
N LEU A 28 -4.18 2.01 -17.19
CA LEU A 28 -3.91 0.71 -16.55
C LEU A 28 -4.20 -0.49 -17.47
N GLN A 29 -5.42 -0.57 -18.03
CA GLN A 29 -5.80 -1.69 -18.89
C GLN A 29 -4.94 -1.78 -20.16
N ARG A 30 -4.64 -0.64 -20.79
CA ARG A 30 -3.77 -0.58 -21.97
C ARG A 30 -2.36 -1.05 -21.61
N PHE A 31 -1.83 -0.59 -20.49
CA PHE A 31 -0.50 -0.97 -20.03
C PHE A 31 -0.38 -2.48 -19.84
N ILE A 32 -1.34 -3.09 -19.12
CA ILE A 32 -1.30 -4.53 -18.80
C ILE A 32 -1.47 -5.38 -20.06
N SER A 33 -2.23 -4.90 -21.05
CA SER A 33 -2.39 -5.59 -22.34
C SER A 33 -1.07 -5.73 -23.11
N SER A 34 -0.14 -4.78 -22.95
CA SER A 34 1.17 -4.80 -23.60
C SER A 34 2.31 -5.27 -22.69
N ASN A 35 2.07 -5.31 -21.38
CA ASN A 35 3.07 -5.62 -20.37
C ASN A 35 2.47 -6.64 -19.39
N PRO A 36 2.87 -7.92 -19.43
CA PRO A 36 2.36 -8.90 -18.49
C PRO A 36 2.76 -8.51 -17.06
N VAL A 37 1.77 -8.35 -16.19
CA VAL A 37 1.94 -8.01 -14.77
C VAL A 37 1.27 -9.09 -13.92
N GLU A 38 2.02 -9.67 -13.01
CA GLU A 38 1.53 -10.75 -12.14
C GLU A 38 1.05 -10.24 -10.77
N LEU A 39 1.58 -9.09 -10.32
CA LEU A 39 1.33 -8.55 -8.98
C LEU A 39 1.04 -7.04 -9.04
N ALA A 40 -0.12 -6.65 -8.53
CA ALA A 40 -0.46 -5.25 -8.26
C ALA A 40 -0.29 -4.92 -6.76
N VAL A 41 0.09 -3.68 -6.47
CA VAL A 41 0.17 -3.16 -5.10
C VAL A 41 -0.83 -2.02 -4.95
N LEU A 42 -1.77 -2.15 -4.02
CA LEU A 42 -2.81 -1.15 -3.74
C LEU A 42 -2.40 -0.30 -2.53
N ALA A 43 -2.11 0.97 -2.78
CA ALA A 43 -1.76 1.98 -1.77
C ALA A 43 -2.60 3.26 -1.97
N VAL A 44 -3.91 3.08 -2.14
CA VAL A 44 -4.86 4.15 -2.44
C VAL A 44 -5.78 4.45 -1.25
N PRO A 45 -6.47 5.60 -1.22
CA PRO A 45 -7.47 5.87 -0.20
C PRO A 45 -8.59 4.80 -0.19
N ALA A 46 -9.09 4.45 1.01
CA ALA A 46 -10.10 3.40 1.18
C ALA A 46 -11.34 3.55 0.29
N ARG A 47 -11.79 4.79 0.06
CA ARG A 47 -12.97 5.10 -0.76
C ARG A 47 -12.88 4.66 -2.22
N VAL A 48 -11.66 4.54 -2.77
CA VAL A 48 -11.44 4.15 -4.18
C VAL A 48 -10.88 2.72 -4.32
N ALA A 49 -10.52 2.08 -3.22
CA ALA A 49 -9.78 0.82 -3.25
C ALA A 49 -10.54 -0.33 -3.89
N GLN A 50 -11.86 -0.41 -3.69
CA GLN A 50 -12.68 -1.43 -4.35
C GLN A 50 -12.66 -1.24 -5.88
N THR A 51 -12.88 -0.02 -6.36
CA THR A 51 -12.86 0.29 -7.80
C THR A 51 -11.51 -0.06 -8.42
N VAL A 52 -10.40 0.24 -7.75
CA VAL A 52 -9.06 -0.11 -8.24
C VAL A 52 -8.85 -1.62 -8.24
N LEU A 53 -9.31 -2.34 -7.20
CA LEU A 53 -9.22 -3.80 -7.16
C LEU A 53 -10.03 -4.45 -8.30
N ASP A 54 -11.22 -3.94 -8.59
CA ASP A 54 -12.05 -4.43 -9.68
C ASP A 54 -11.35 -4.23 -11.02
N GLN A 55 -10.77 -3.05 -11.28
CA GLN A 55 -10.00 -2.78 -12.50
C GLN A 55 -8.78 -3.69 -12.65
N VAL A 56 -8.08 -3.97 -11.55
CA VAL A 56 -6.93 -4.89 -11.52
C VAL A 56 -7.38 -6.33 -11.85
N GLY A 57 -8.53 -6.75 -11.32
CA GLY A 57 -9.14 -8.04 -11.64
C GLY A 57 -9.60 -8.15 -13.08
N GLU A 58 -10.24 -7.12 -13.62
CA GLU A 58 -10.64 -7.05 -15.04
C GLU A 58 -9.44 -7.07 -15.99
N ALA A 59 -8.33 -6.45 -15.58
CA ALA A 59 -7.09 -6.49 -16.34
C ALA A 59 -6.35 -7.84 -16.26
N GLY A 60 -6.86 -8.80 -15.47
CA GLY A 60 -6.33 -10.16 -15.40
C GLY A 60 -5.10 -10.33 -14.51
N ILE A 61 -4.83 -9.38 -13.60
CA ILE A 61 -3.72 -9.52 -12.66
C ILE A 61 -4.11 -10.50 -11.54
N PRO A 62 -3.40 -11.64 -11.38
CA PRO A 62 -3.81 -12.69 -10.46
C PRO A 62 -3.50 -12.41 -9.00
N LEU A 63 -2.48 -11.58 -8.70
CA LEU A 63 -2.03 -11.31 -7.33
C LEU A 63 -2.15 -9.83 -6.99
N VAL A 64 -2.62 -9.57 -5.77
CA VAL A 64 -2.74 -8.22 -5.23
C VAL A 64 -2.20 -8.16 -3.81
N LEU A 65 -1.28 -7.23 -3.58
CA LEU A 65 -0.84 -6.84 -2.25
C LEU A 65 -1.58 -5.56 -1.84
N ASN A 66 -2.44 -5.67 -0.84
CA ASN A 66 -3.32 -4.60 -0.38
C ASN A 66 -2.79 -3.95 0.92
N PHE A 67 -2.45 -2.66 0.86
CA PHE A 67 -2.12 -1.86 2.05
C PHE A 67 -3.29 -0.97 2.49
N VAL A 68 -4.45 -1.07 1.83
CA VAL A 68 -5.61 -0.27 2.16
C VAL A 68 -6.29 -0.84 3.40
N PRO A 69 -6.56 -0.01 4.44
CA PRO A 69 -7.24 -0.44 5.67
C PRO A 69 -8.76 -0.55 5.45
N ALA A 70 -9.17 -1.38 4.50
CA ALA A 70 -10.56 -1.58 4.13
C ALA A 70 -10.83 -3.07 3.83
N ARG A 71 -12.03 -3.52 4.16
CA ARG A 71 -12.54 -4.81 3.68
C ARG A 71 -12.94 -4.67 2.22
N LEU A 72 -12.22 -5.36 1.34
CA LEU A 72 -12.49 -5.39 -0.10
C LEU A 72 -13.21 -6.69 -0.47
N LYS A 73 -14.12 -6.60 -1.43
CA LYS A 73 -14.71 -7.77 -2.08
C LYS A 73 -13.75 -8.22 -3.16
N VAL A 74 -13.21 -9.43 -3.03
CA VAL A 74 -12.19 -9.94 -3.94
C VAL A 74 -12.85 -10.55 -5.18
N PRO A 75 -12.53 -10.08 -6.41
CA PRO A 75 -13.02 -10.69 -7.64
C PRO A 75 -12.56 -12.16 -7.78
N ALA A 76 -13.34 -12.96 -8.49
CA ALA A 76 -12.97 -14.34 -8.78
C ALA A 76 -11.66 -14.40 -9.59
N GLY A 77 -10.77 -15.35 -9.25
CA GLY A 77 -9.48 -15.50 -9.92
C GLY A 77 -8.37 -14.57 -9.42
N VAL A 78 -8.67 -13.65 -8.49
CA VAL A 78 -7.67 -12.76 -7.87
C VAL A 78 -7.37 -13.24 -6.45
N ARG A 79 -6.10 -13.28 -6.07
CA ARG A 79 -5.66 -13.49 -4.68
C ARG A 79 -5.21 -12.17 -4.08
N VAL A 80 -5.79 -11.79 -2.95
CA VAL A 80 -5.47 -10.56 -2.23
C VAL A 80 -4.81 -10.89 -0.91
N GLN A 81 -3.57 -10.44 -0.72
CA GLN A 81 -2.89 -10.43 0.58
C GLN A 81 -2.99 -9.03 1.17
N THR A 82 -3.68 -8.86 2.28
CA THR A 82 -3.73 -7.58 3.00
C THR A 82 -2.60 -7.49 4.02
N VAL A 83 -1.91 -6.35 4.05
CA VAL A 83 -0.86 -6.04 5.02
C VAL A 83 -1.36 -4.94 5.94
N ASP A 84 -1.58 -5.29 7.21
CA ASP A 84 -1.88 -4.32 8.25
C ASP A 84 -0.60 -3.99 9.02
N LEU A 85 0.06 -2.89 8.62
CA LEU A 85 1.27 -2.42 9.28
C LEU A 85 1.01 -1.95 10.71
N LYS A 86 -0.21 -1.50 11.04
CA LYS A 86 -0.54 -1.02 12.38
C LYS A 86 -0.47 -2.17 13.38
N VAL A 87 -1.11 -3.29 13.05
CA VAL A 87 -1.08 -4.50 13.89
C VAL A 87 0.34 -5.03 14.06
N GLN A 88 1.14 -5.00 12.99
CA GLN A 88 2.54 -5.44 13.05
C GLN A 88 3.37 -4.55 13.98
N VAL A 89 3.24 -3.23 13.87
CA VAL A 89 3.94 -2.27 14.74
C VAL A 89 3.46 -2.39 16.19
N GLU A 90 2.16 -2.48 16.44
CA GLU A 90 1.62 -2.67 17.80
C GLU A 90 2.13 -3.94 18.46
N SER A 91 2.19 -5.05 17.71
CA SER A 91 2.81 -6.29 18.17
C SER A 91 4.26 -6.05 18.56
N LEU A 92 5.07 -5.39 17.72
CA LEU A 92 6.47 -5.10 18.04
C LEU A 92 6.62 -4.22 19.29
N VAL A 93 5.77 -3.21 19.44
CA VAL A 93 5.75 -2.32 20.61
C VAL A 93 5.38 -3.06 21.89
N PHE A 94 4.41 -3.99 21.83
CA PHE A 94 4.02 -4.82 22.98
C PHE A 94 5.15 -5.71 23.49
N HIS A 95 6.01 -6.20 22.59
CA HIS A 95 7.15 -7.05 22.95
C HIS A 95 8.38 -6.26 23.43
N LEU A 96 8.29 -4.95 23.59
CA LEU A 96 9.36 -4.17 24.22
C LEU A 96 9.58 -4.64 25.67
N PRO A 97 10.83 -4.99 26.07
CA PRO A 97 11.15 -5.29 27.45
C PRO A 97 10.77 -4.12 28.36
N ARG A 98 10.03 -4.39 29.44
CA ARG A 98 9.54 -3.37 30.39
C ARG A 98 10.64 -2.57 31.08
N GLU A 99 11.90 -2.98 30.99
CA GLU A 99 13.05 -2.32 31.63
C GLU A 99 13.38 -0.92 31.07
N ARG A 100 12.87 -0.53 29.89
CA ARG A 100 13.03 0.85 29.38
C ARG A 100 11.90 1.83 29.77
N ALA A 101 10.85 1.37 30.46
CA ALA A 101 9.77 2.25 30.92
C ALA A 101 10.02 2.82 32.34
N ALA A 102 10.94 2.24 33.11
CA ALA A 102 11.21 2.63 34.50
C ALA A 102 12.47 3.52 34.67
N ALA A 103 13.26 3.72 33.62
CA ALA A 103 14.46 4.56 33.66
C ALA A 103 14.19 5.97 33.09
N ALA A 104 13.25 6.70 33.70
CA ALA A 104 13.24 8.14 33.61
C ALA A 104 14.12 8.68 34.76
N PRO A 105 15.25 9.37 34.48
CA PRO A 105 16.08 9.92 35.54
C PRO A 105 15.47 11.20 36.12
N GLY A 106 15.29 11.20 37.44
CA GLY A 106 15.44 12.38 38.29
C GLY A 106 14.19 13.23 38.55
N SER A 107 13.58 13.03 39.71
CA SER A 107 12.73 14.01 40.39
C SER A 107 13.48 15.34 40.62
N PRO A 108 12.76 16.48 40.71
CA PRO A 108 13.32 17.75 41.17
C PRO A 108 13.44 17.77 42.71
N GLU A 109 14.08 18.84 43.23
CA GLU A 109 14.14 19.29 44.65
C GLU A 109 15.30 18.73 45.48
N THR A 110 16.40 19.50 45.67
CA THR A 110 16.62 20.54 46.70
C THR A 110 16.50 20.04 48.14
N SER A 111 17.64 19.73 48.79
CA SER A 111 18.21 20.51 49.90
C SER A 111 19.43 19.80 50.50
#